data_AF-A0A3D4JDP5-F1
#
_entry.id   AF-A0A3D4JDP5-F1
#
_cell.length_a   1.000
_cell.length_b   1.000
_cell.length_c   1.000
_cell.angle_alpha   90.00
_cell.angle_beta   90.00
_cell.angle_gamma   90.00
#
_symmetry.space_group_name_H-M   'P 1'
#
loop_
_entity.id
_entity.type
_entity.pdbx_description
1 polymer ?
#
loop_
_entity_poly.entity_id
_entity_poly.type
_entity_poly.pdbx_seq_one_letter_code
_entity_poly.pdbx_strand_id
1 'polypeptide(L)'
;MPNETDLEPKLKEAVQLTEAQWAVLAERVGGVWLIRSSHKLNKSAQNELMGILAMPSIHAWLSGAVTGGHTRSTAIPKSKKINDGRFYAFPVSDTSKVLLIGAEEQTTTAQRIWKLT
;
A
#
# COMPACT_ATOMS: atom_id res chain seq x y z
N MET A 1 8.82 18.35 4.00
CA MET A 1 8.17 17.07 3.67
C MET A 1 7.83 17.12 2.19
N PRO A 2 8.08 16.07 1.39
CA PRO A 2 7.64 16.07 -0.01
C PRO A 2 6.13 16.25 -0.03
N ASN A 3 5.63 17.15 -0.88
CA ASN A 3 4.19 17.37 -0.99
C ASN A 3 3.54 16.09 -1.57
N GLU A 4 2.27 15.81 -1.24
CA GLU A 4 1.55 14.62 -1.74
C GLU A 4 1.60 14.51 -3.28
N THR A 5 1.75 15.64 -3.97
CA THR A 5 1.92 15.76 -5.43
C THR A 5 3.24 15.19 -5.97
N ASP A 6 4.31 15.12 -5.16
CA ASP A 6 5.62 14.61 -5.57
C ASP A 6 5.70 13.07 -5.52
N LEU A 7 4.66 12.41 -5.01
CA LEU A 7 4.69 10.97 -4.77
C LEU A 7 4.16 10.15 -5.95
N GLU A 8 3.23 10.67 -6.74
CA GLU A 8 2.66 9.93 -7.87
C GLU A 8 3.72 9.54 -8.93
N PRO A 9 4.66 10.41 -9.33
CA PRO A 9 5.75 10.01 -10.22
C PRO A 9 6.63 8.91 -9.63
N LYS A 10 6.93 8.98 -8.33
CA LYS A 10 7.73 7.95 -7.63
C LYS A 10 7.01 6.60 -7.55
N LEU A 11 5.70 6.63 -7.26
CA LEU A 11 4.87 5.41 -7.26
C LEU A 11 4.87 4.76 -8.65
N LYS A 12 4.76 5.56 -9.71
CA LYS A 12 4.82 5.07 -11.09
C LYS A 12 6.15 4.37 -11.39
N GLU A 13 7.27 5.01 -11.09
CA GLU A 13 8.60 4.44 -11.32
C GLU A 13 8.81 3.17 -10.50
N ALA A 14 8.49 3.20 -9.20
CA ALA A 14 8.63 2.04 -8.34
C ALA A 14 7.76 0.86 -8.81
N VAL A 15 6.50 1.11 -9.19
CA VAL A 15 5.62 0.07 -9.77
C VAL A 15 6.24 -0.58 -11.01
N GLN A 16 6.91 0.20 -11.88
CA GLN A 16 7.58 -0.33 -13.07
C GLN A 16 8.80 -1.18 -12.71
N LEU A 17 9.62 -0.73 -11.76
CA LEU A 17 10.85 -1.42 -11.36
C LEU A 17 10.60 -2.70 -10.54
N THR A 18 9.47 -2.78 -9.84
CA THR A 18 9.16 -3.89 -8.93
C THR A 18 8.10 -4.84 -9.47
N GLU A 19 7.58 -4.58 -10.66
CA GLU A 19 6.47 -5.34 -11.28
C GLU A 19 5.23 -5.42 -10.37
N ALA A 20 5.02 -4.40 -9.52
CA ALA A 20 3.79 -4.35 -8.73
C ALA A 20 2.59 -4.11 -9.65
N GLN A 21 1.44 -4.67 -9.30
CA GLN A 21 0.22 -4.48 -10.06
C GLN A 21 -0.35 -3.08 -9.81
N TRP A 22 -0.21 -2.58 -8.57
CA TRP A 22 -0.61 -1.25 -8.15
C TRP A 22 0.10 -0.86 -6.85
N ALA A 23 0.08 0.44 -6.54
CA ALA A 23 0.62 0.97 -5.30
C ALA A 23 -0.24 2.13 -4.79
N VAL A 24 -0.35 2.26 -3.46
CA VAL A 24 -0.98 3.40 -2.79
C VAL A 24 -0.15 3.87 -1.61
N LEU A 25 -0.20 5.17 -1.35
CA LEU A 25 0.12 5.69 -0.03
C LEU A 25 -1.18 5.79 0.77
N ALA A 26 -1.28 5.03 1.84
CA ALA A 26 -2.39 5.11 2.77
C ALA A 26 -1.94 5.79 4.07
N GLU A 27 -2.81 6.58 4.69
CA GLU A 27 -2.58 7.23 5.97
C GLU A 27 -3.70 6.91 6.94
N ARG A 28 -3.35 6.62 8.19
CA ARG A 28 -4.32 6.46 9.26
C ARG A 28 -4.64 7.81 9.89
N VAL A 29 -5.90 8.25 9.74
CA VAL A 29 -6.42 9.52 10.29
C VAL A 29 -7.72 9.24 11.01
N GLY A 30 -7.87 9.71 12.25
CA GLY A 30 -9.10 9.49 13.02
C GLY A 30 -9.47 8.00 13.19
N GLY A 31 -8.48 7.11 13.18
CA GLY A 31 -8.68 5.68 13.31
C GLY A 31 -9.02 4.95 12.00
N VAL A 32 -9.25 5.64 10.89
CA VAL A 32 -9.55 5.05 9.58
C VAL A 32 -8.36 5.19 8.60
N TRP A 33 -8.27 4.29 7.62
CA TRP A 33 -7.28 4.38 6.56
C TRP A 33 -7.82 5.17 5.37
N LEU A 34 -7.06 6.17 4.93
CA LEU A 34 -7.37 7.00 3.78
C LEU A 34 -6.29 6.80 2.70
N ILE A 35 -6.69 6.72 1.44
CA ILE A 35 -5.75 6.69 0.31
C ILE A 35 -5.38 8.15 -0.02
N ARG A 36 -4.10 8.49 0.09
CA ARG A 36 -3.56 9.82 -0.24
C ARG A 36 -3.09 9.93 -1.68
N SER A 37 -2.51 8.85 -2.20
CA SER A 37 -2.06 8.75 -3.58
C SER A 37 -2.18 7.30 -4.04
N SER A 38 -2.39 7.10 -5.33
CA SER A 38 -2.55 5.77 -5.92
C SER A 38 -2.02 5.72 -7.34
N HIS A 39 -1.42 4.60 -7.72
CA HIS A 39 -1.00 4.32 -9.08
C HIS A 39 -1.58 2.97 -9.55
N LYS A 40 -2.04 2.91 -10.81
CA LYS A 40 -2.73 1.76 -11.44
C LYS A 40 -4.02 1.26 -10.77
N LEU A 41 -4.62 2.04 -9.87
CA LEU A 41 -5.98 1.80 -9.39
C LEU A 41 -6.95 2.84 -9.98
N ASN A 42 -7.98 2.37 -10.67
CA ASN A 42 -9.11 3.24 -11.04
C ASN A 42 -9.99 3.52 -9.81
N LYS A 43 -10.90 4.50 -9.92
CA LYS A 43 -11.76 4.93 -8.80
C LYS A 43 -12.59 3.79 -8.18
N SER A 44 -13.08 2.85 -8.99
CA SER A 44 -13.82 1.69 -8.48
C SER A 44 -12.94 0.76 -7.65
N ALA A 45 -11.72 0.49 -8.10
CA ALA A 45 -10.76 -0.34 -7.40
C ALA A 45 -10.25 0.35 -6.12
N GLN A 46 -10.06 1.67 -6.14
CA GLN A 46 -9.73 2.45 -4.93
C GLN A 46 -10.85 2.36 -3.88
N ASN A 47 -12.12 2.48 -4.29
CA ASN A 47 -13.25 2.32 -3.38
C ASN A 47 -13.33 0.91 -2.78
N GLU A 48 -13.09 -0.12 -3.59
CA GLU A 48 -13.04 -1.51 -3.09
C GLU A 48 -11.86 -1.72 -2.15
N LEU A 49 -10.69 -1.15 -2.46
CA LEU A 49 -9.53 -1.19 -1.56
C LEU A 49 -9.85 -0.52 -0.23
N MET A 50 -10.46 0.66 -0.22
CA MET A 50 -10.88 1.31 1.03
C MET A 50 -11.82 0.43 1.86
N GLY A 51 -12.76 -0.29 1.22
CA GLY A 51 -13.61 -1.28 1.88
C GLY A 51 -12.81 -2.43 2.49
N ILE A 52 -11.81 -2.94 1.79
CA ILE A 52 -10.89 -3.98 2.29
C ILE A 52 -10.06 -3.45 3.47
N LEU A 53 -9.54 -2.22 3.39
CA LEU A 53 -8.75 -1.62 4.48
C LEU A 53 -9.56 -1.37 5.75
N ALA A 54 -10.89 -1.25 5.61
CA ALA A 54 -11.82 -1.13 6.73
C ALA A 54 -12.18 -2.48 7.37
N MET A 55 -11.86 -3.62 6.75
CA MET A 55 -12.07 -4.94 7.35
C MET A 55 -11.23 -5.06 8.63
N PRO A 56 -11.81 -5.52 9.77
CA PRO A 56 -11.08 -5.53 11.05
C PRO A 56 -9.74 -6.27 11.01
N SER A 57 -9.64 -7.37 10.26
CA SER A 57 -8.40 -8.14 10.11
C SER A 57 -7.31 -7.38 9.37
N ILE A 58 -7.65 -6.74 8.25
CA ILE A 58 -6.72 -5.94 7.44
C ILE A 58 -6.34 -4.64 8.16
N HIS A 59 -7.33 -4.00 8.80
CA HIS A 59 -7.12 -2.80 9.58
C HIS A 59 -6.13 -3.03 10.73
N ALA A 60 -6.31 -4.11 11.50
CA ALA A 60 -5.41 -4.49 12.58
C ALA A 60 -4.02 -4.86 12.04
N TRP A 61 -3.96 -5.60 10.92
CA TRP A 61 -2.70 -5.97 10.28
C TRP A 61 -1.90 -4.74 9.80
N LEU A 62 -2.54 -3.77 9.13
CA LEU A 62 -1.91 -2.51 8.71
C LEU A 62 -1.47 -1.68 9.92
N SER A 63 -2.31 -1.61 10.95
CA SER A 63 -1.97 -0.90 12.19
C SER A 63 -0.72 -1.52 12.83
N GLY A 64 -0.63 -2.85 12.85
CA GLY A 64 0.55 -3.58 13.32
C GLY A 64 1.80 -3.40 12.45
N ALA A 65 1.64 -3.11 11.15
CA ALA A 65 2.76 -2.76 10.28
C ALA A 65 3.34 -1.39 10.67
N VAL A 66 2.49 -0.39 10.89
CA VAL A 66 2.91 0.95 11.32
C VAL A 66 3.49 0.95 12.72
N THR A 67 2.81 0.35 13.70
CA THR A 67 3.32 0.33 15.10
C THR A 67 4.58 -0.50 15.24
N GLY A 68 4.73 -1.55 14.43
CA GLY A 68 5.94 -2.38 14.43
C GLY A 68 7.09 -1.82 13.60
N GLY A 69 6.86 -0.83 12.72
CA GLY A 69 7.90 -0.24 11.88
C GLY A 69 8.57 -1.22 10.90
N HIS A 70 7.93 -2.35 10.59
CA HIS A 70 8.51 -3.40 9.75
C HIS A 70 7.59 -3.75 8.58
N THR A 71 8.19 -4.12 7.45
CA THR A 71 7.46 -4.61 6.29
C THR A 71 6.66 -5.86 6.63
N ARG A 72 5.40 -5.90 6.22
CA ARG A 72 4.53 -7.07 6.38
C ARG A 72 3.94 -7.46 5.03
N SER A 73 3.60 -8.74 4.87
CA SER A 73 2.79 -9.20 3.75
C SER A 73 1.64 -10.08 4.19
N THR A 74 0.55 -10.06 3.43
CA THR A 74 -0.61 -10.94 3.62
C THR A 74 -1.29 -11.20 2.28
N ALA A 75 -2.06 -12.27 2.16
CA ALA A 75 -2.88 -12.51 0.96
C ALA A 75 -3.93 -11.39 0.81
N ILE A 76 -4.18 -10.97 -0.43
CA ILE A 76 -5.27 -10.04 -0.75
C ILE A 76 -6.60 -10.78 -0.57
N PRO A 77 -7.55 -10.26 0.23
CA PRO A 77 -8.89 -10.82 0.28
C PRO A 77 -9.52 -10.84 -1.10
N LYS A 78 -10.25 -11.91 -1.44
CA LYS A 78 -10.91 -12.04 -2.76
C LYS A 78 -11.71 -10.78 -3.09
N SER A 79 -11.42 -10.21 -4.25
CA SER A 79 -11.97 -8.95 -4.72
C SER A 79 -12.36 -9.07 -6.18
N LYS A 80 -13.35 -8.29 -6.63
CA LYS A 80 -13.73 -8.24 -8.05
C LYS A 80 -12.94 -7.18 -8.84
N LYS A 81 -12.31 -6.22 -8.16
CA LYS A 81 -11.61 -5.07 -8.79
C LYS A 81 -10.15 -4.96 -8.40
N ILE A 82 -9.69 -5.70 -7.41
CA ILE A 82 -8.28 -5.82 -7.05
C ILE A 82 -7.80 -7.18 -7.50
N ASN A 83 -6.67 -7.19 -8.21
CA ASN A 83 -6.05 -8.44 -8.65
C ASN A 83 -5.70 -9.32 -7.46
N ASP A 84 -5.81 -10.63 -7.67
CA ASP A 84 -5.34 -11.62 -6.71
C ASP A 84 -3.81 -11.49 -6.49
N GLY A 85 -3.35 -11.91 -5.32
CA GLY A 85 -1.93 -11.84 -4.95
C GLY A 85 -1.76 -11.53 -3.47
N ARG A 86 -0.76 -10.70 -3.17
CA ARG A 86 -0.36 -10.33 -1.82
C ARG A 86 -0.31 -8.82 -1.65
N PHE A 87 -0.82 -8.36 -0.51
CA PHE A 87 -0.49 -7.05 -0.01
C PHE A 87 0.92 -7.08 0.55
N TYR A 88 1.69 -6.03 0.26
CA TYR A 88 2.91 -5.70 0.98
C TYR A 88 2.76 -4.29 1.56
N ALA A 89 2.95 -4.18 2.88
CA ALA A 89 2.87 -2.94 3.62
C ALA A 89 4.28 -2.50 4.03
N PHE A 90 4.69 -1.32 3.59
CA PHE A 90 5.96 -0.68 3.95
C PHE A 90 5.65 0.57 4.78
N PRO A 91 5.79 0.52 6.12
CA PRO A 91 5.49 1.66 6.97
C PRO A 91 6.49 2.80 6.72
N VAL A 92 5.98 4.03 6.69
CA VAL A 92 6.82 5.23 6.58
C VAL A 92 7.22 5.66 7.99
N SER A 93 8.53 5.74 8.24
CA SER A 93 9.09 5.99 9.59
C SER A 93 8.53 7.26 10.21
N ASP A 94 8.23 7.20 11.52
CA ASP A 94 7.71 8.29 12.34
C ASP A 94 6.40 8.93 11.83
N THR A 95 5.61 8.19 11.05
CA THR A 95 4.31 8.65 10.56
C THR A 95 3.22 7.57 10.70
N SER A 96 1.96 7.99 10.55
CA SER A 96 0.81 7.09 10.41
C SER A 96 0.58 6.62 8.97
N LYS A 97 1.60 6.69 8.11
CA LYS A 97 1.52 6.37 6.68
C LYS A 97 2.14 5.02 6.37
N VAL A 98 1.60 4.38 5.34
CA VAL A 98 2.07 3.11 4.82
C VAL A 98 2.00 3.13 3.31
N LEU A 99 3.08 2.71 2.67
CA LEU A 99 3.07 2.34 1.28
C LEU A 99 2.49 0.93 1.18
N LEU A 100 1.33 0.80 0.56
CA LEU A 100 0.66 -0.47 0.36
C LEU A 100 0.66 -0.80 -1.12
N ILE A 101 1.15 -1.98 -1.47
CA ILE A 101 1.14 -2.45 -2.85
C ILE A 101 0.42 -3.78 -2.98
N GLY A 102 -0.09 -4.05 -4.18
CA GLY A 102 -0.52 -5.38 -4.59
C GLY A 102 0.44 -5.93 -5.62
N ALA A 103 0.91 -7.15 -5.39
CA ALA A 103 1.72 -7.92 -6.32
C ALA A 103 1.49 -9.41 -6.10
N GLU A 104 1.70 -10.22 -7.12
CA GLU A 104 1.69 -11.68 -6.96
C GLU A 104 2.79 -12.12 -5.98
N GLU A 105 4.01 -11.66 -6.24
CA GLU A 105 5.17 -11.82 -5.36
C GLU A 105 6.05 -10.56 -5.38
N GLN A 106 6.88 -10.37 -4.35
CA GLN A 106 7.91 -9.33 -4.33
C GLN A 106 9.25 -9.93 -3.92
N THR A 107 10.22 -9.87 -4.83
CA THR A 107 11.61 -10.24 -4.54
C THR A 107 12.22 -9.34 -3.47
N THR A 108 13.29 -9.79 -2.81
CA THR A 108 14.00 -8.96 -1.81
C THR A 108 14.51 -7.65 -2.40
N THR A 109 14.97 -7.66 -3.66
CA THR A 109 15.44 -6.47 -4.37
C THR A 109 14.29 -5.49 -4.60
N ALA A 110 13.14 -5.98 -5.05
CA ALA A 110 11.94 -5.17 -5.27
C ALA A 110 11.44 -4.53 -3.96
N GLN A 111 11.42 -5.30 -2.86
CA GLN A 111 11.08 -4.78 -1.54
C GLN A 111 12.05 -3.70 -1.03
N ARG A 112 13.34 -3.74 -1.44
CA ARG A 112 14.30 -2.68 -1.10
C ARG A 112 13.97 -1.37 -1.80
N ILE A 113 13.54 -1.41 -3.06
CA ILE A 113 13.10 -0.22 -3.79
C ILE A 113 11.96 0.48 -3.04
N TRP A 114 10.96 -0.29 -2.59
CA TRP A 114 9.83 0.25 -1.84
C TRP A 114 10.19 0.88 -0.49
N LYS A 115 11.31 0.47 0.14
CA LYS A 115 11.79 1.07 1.39
C LYS A 115 12.55 2.38 1.19
N LEU A 116 12.92 2.71 -0.05
CA LEU A 116 13.66 3.93 -0.40
C LEU A 116 12.75 5.08 -0.86
N THR A 117 11.48 4.77 -1.16
CA THR A 117 10.47 5.70 -1.69
C THR A 117 9.86 6.57 -0.61
#